data_AF-A0AAU3BSE3-F1
#
_entry.id   AF-A0AAU3BSE3-F1
#
_cell.length_a   1.000
_cell.length_b   1.000
_cell.length_c   1.000
_cell.angle_alpha   90.00
_cell.angle_beta   90.00
_cell.angle_gamma   90.00
#
_symmetry.space_group_name_H-M   'P 1'
#
loop_
_entity.id
_entity.type
_entity.pdbx_description
1 polymer ?
#
loop_
_entity_poly.entity_id
_entity_poly.type
_entity_poly.pdbx_seq_one_letter_code
_entity_poly.pdbx_strand_id
1 'polypeptide(L)'
;MHASCLPPSATSGGRWFVSFQAEVKRDLVRVARPDVVVGIDLGIKTLAVMADSTGEIREVSNPRHLNAALKELRLASRTVSRRRGPDRRTGQQPSHRWEKANKARNKVHYRIANLRKDALHKLTSAVAAEYGTVVVEDLNIAGMLRNRRLARHLADAAFGEIRRQLTYKTRRNGCRIVAADRWFPSSKTCSGCGVVKAKLPLHNRTYHCDACGLVLDRDANAAHNLAALAAAATGSGVAADPDTPAVSKPRGADHKTRTNLPGRKVGRGRAGGATLPHQQQAETRDRTQTEALTLW
;
A
#
# COMPACT_ATOMS: atom_id res chain seq x y z
N MET A 1 -32.62 -19.28 8.26
CA MET A 1 -32.07 -17.97 8.68
C MET A 1 -31.29 -18.17 9.96
N HIS A 2 -29.96 -18.23 9.93
CA HIS A 2 -29.16 -18.16 11.15
C HIS A 2 -28.91 -16.68 11.48
N ALA A 3 -29.71 -16.13 12.40
CA ALA A 3 -29.47 -14.80 12.93
C ALA A 3 -28.41 -14.89 14.04
N SER A 4 -27.13 -14.78 13.67
CA SER A 4 -26.09 -14.51 14.66
C SER A 4 -26.05 -13.00 14.88
N CYS A 5 -26.62 -12.53 16.00
CA CYS A 5 -26.42 -11.16 16.46
C CYS A 5 -24.95 -11.00 16.85
N LEU A 6 -24.17 -10.31 16.02
CA LEU A 6 -22.87 -9.81 16.43
C LEU A 6 -23.09 -8.75 17.53
N PRO A 7 -22.36 -8.78 18.66
CA PRO A 7 -22.46 -7.73 19.67
C PRO A 7 -22.16 -6.36 19.04
N PRO A 8 -22.72 -5.25 19.56
CA PRO A 8 -22.62 -3.92 18.94
C PRO A 8 -21.16 -3.57 18.62
N SER A 9 -20.81 -3.74 17.35
CA SER A 9 -19.44 -3.65 16.89
C SER A 9 -19.11 -2.19 16.57
N ALA A 10 -18.23 -1.60 17.38
CA ALA A 10 -17.52 -0.34 17.17
C ALA A 10 -18.38 0.93 16.96
N THR A 11 -18.28 1.87 17.92
CA THR A 11 -18.73 3.25 17.69
C THR A 11 -17.88 3.90 16.59
N SER A 12 -18.45 4.14 15.42
CA SER A 12 -17.83 4.95 14.37
C SER A 12 -18.57 6.29 14.27
N GLY A 13 -17.86 7.41 14.47
CA GLY A 13 -18.46 8.74 14.45
C GLY A 13 -19.51 9.02 15.54
N GLY A 14 -19.60 8.17 16.59
CA GLY A 14 -20.58 8.29 17.67
C GLY A 14 -21.98 7.74 17.34
N ARG A 15 -22.07 6.78 16.41
CA ARG A 15 -23.30 6.04 16.08
C ARG A 15 -23.18 4.58 16.53
N TRP A 16 -24.31 4.00 16.93
CA TRP A 16 -24.47 2.57 17.11
C TRP A 16 -24.78 1.92 15.76
N PHE A 17 -24.13 0.79 15.49
CA PHE A 17 -24.38 0.00 14.29
C PHE A 17 -24.84 -1.38 14.70
N VAL A 18 -25.87 -1.88 14.03
CA VAL A 18 -26.29 -3.28 14.10
C VAL A 18 -26.07 -3.88 12.72
N SER A 19 -25.45 -5.05 12.66
CA SER A 19 -25.19 -5.78 11.42
C SER A 19 -25.81 -7.17 11.53
N PHE A 20 -26.62 -7.50 10.53
CA PHE A 20 -27.17 -8.84 10.36
C PHE A 20 -26.54 -9.44 9.11
N GLN A 21 -26.16 -10.72 9.18
CA GLN A 21 -25.71 -11.47 8.03
C GLN A 21 -26.87 -12.34 7.53
N ALA A 22 -27.11 -12.27 6.23
CA ALA A 22 -28.13 -13.08 5.58
C ALA A 22 -27.54 -13.70 4.31
N GLU A 23 -27.82 -14.98 4.12
CA GLU A 23 -27.59 -15.65 2.85
C GLU A 23 -28.68 -15.21 1.87
N VAL A 24 -28.27 -14.78 0.68
CA VAL A 24 -29.17 -14.27 -0.35
C VAL A 24 -28.87 -15.01 -1.65
N LYS A 25 -29.83 -15.81 -2.12
CA LYS A 25 -29.81 -16.34 -3.49
C LYS A 25 -29.88 -15.15 -4.45
N ARG A 26 -28.92 -15.06 -5.37
CA ARG A 26 -28.88 -14.03 -6.40
C ARG A 26 -28.60 -14.66 -7.74
N ASP A 27 -29.37 -14.26 -8.73
CA ASP A 27 -29.08 -14.61 -10.12
C ASP A 27 -27.87 -13.83 -10.60
N LEU A 28 -27.09 -14.45 -11.50
CA LEU A 28 -25.96 -13.78 -12.13
C LEU A 28 -26.50 -12.71 -13.07
N VAL A 29 -26.04 -11.47 -12.88
CA VAL A 29 -26.38 -10.35 -13.77
C VAL A 29 -25.44 -10.40 -14.97
N ARG A 30 -26.01 -10.49 -16.17
CA ARG A 30 -25.21 -10.37 -17.39
C ARG A 30 -24.62 -8.96 -17.47
N VAL A 31 -23.30 -8.89 -17.55
CA VAL A 31 -22.59 -7.61 -17.77
C VAL A 31 -22.83 -7.06 -19.16
N ALA A 32 -22.62 -5.74 -19.32
CA ALA A 32 -22.87 -5.06 -20.58
C ALA A 32 -22.02 -5.59 -21.75
N ARG A 33 -20.75 -5.96 -21.47
CA ARG A 33 -19.74 -6.38 -22.45
C ARG A 33 -19.05 -7.67 -21.97
N PRO A 34 -19.72 -8.84 -22.04
CA PRO A 34 -19.25 -10.09 -21.46
C PRO A 34 -17.97 -10.64 -22.11
N ASP A 35 -17.74 -10.34 -23.39
CA ASP A 35 -16.57 -10.84 -24.12
C ASP A 35 -15.38 -9.87 -24.08
N VAL A 36 -15.53 -8.73 -23.39
CA VAL A 36 -14.50 -7.69 -23.31
C VAL A 36 -13.68 -7.85 -22.03
N VAL A 37 -12.36 -7.80 -22.22
CA VAL A 37 -11.38 -7.78 -21.14
C VAL A 37 -10.96 -6.33 -20.88
N VAL A 38 -10.86 -5.94 -19.60
CA VAL A 38 -10.25 -4.67 -19.21
C VAL A 38 -9.02 -4.91 -18.35
N GLY A 39 -7.91 -4.26 -18.68
CA GLY A 39 -6.73 -4.13 -17.83
C GLY A 39 -6.77 -2.82 -17.08
N ILE A 40 -6.48 -2.86 -15.78
CA ILE A 40 -6.55 -1.68 -14.89
C ILE A 40 -5.19 -1.47 -14.23
N ASP A 41 -4.51 -0.41 -14.63
CA ASP A 41 -3.31 0.09 -13.95
C ASP A 41 -3.70 1.11 -12.87
N LEU A 42 -3.21 0.93 -11.64
CA LEU A 42 -3.58 1.77 -10.49
C LEU A 42 -2.46 2.76 -10.14
N GLY A 43 -2.82 4.05 -10.07
CA GLY A 43 -1.86 5.12 -9.89
C GLY A 43 -2.18 6.06 -8.73
N ILE A 44 -1.16 6.81 -8.32
CA ILE A 44 -1.32 7.88 -7.32
C ILE A 44 -1.82 9.18 -7.97
N LYS A 45 -1.31 9.50 -9.17
CA LYS A 45 -1.66 10.73 -9.88
C LYS A 45 -3.07 10.62 -10.45
N THR A 46 -3.28 9.62 -11.29
CA THR A 46 -4.55 9.12 -11.83
C THR A 46 -4.88 7.84 -11.06
N LEU A 47 -6.10 7.70 -10.52
CA LEU A 47 -6.46 6.58 -9.65
C LEU A 47 -6.40 5.24 -10.39
N ALA A 48 -6.92 5.24 -11.62
CA ALA A 48 -6.92 4.09 -12.50
C ALA A 48 -6.80 4.52 -13.95
N VAL A 49 -5.96 3.86 -14.73
CA VAL A 49 -5.98 3.89 -16.19
C VAL A 49 -6.48 2.54 -16.65
N MET A 50 -7.54 2.53 -17.45
CA MET A 50 -8.20 1.34 -17.92
C MET A 50 -8.04 1.27 -19.43
N ALA A 51 -7.63 0.12 -19.94
CA ALA A 51 -7.61 -0.16 -21.36
C ALA A 51 -8.33 -1.47 -21.61
N ASP A 52 -9.26 -1.48 -22.55
CA ASP A 52 -10.00 -2.68 -22.89
C ASP A 52 -9.44 -3.40 -24.13
N SER A 53 -9.91 -4.62 -24.35
CA SER A 53 -9.50 -5.45 -25.49
C SER A 53 -10.00 -4.93 -26.85
N THR A 54 -10.85 -3.91 -26.87
CA THR A 54 -11.26 -3.20 -28.10
C THR A 54 -10.39 -2.00 -28.42
N GLY A 55 -9.46 -1.65 -27.52
CA GLY A 55 -8.56 -0.52 -27.67
C GLY A 55 -9.04 0.77 -26.99
N GLU A 56 -10.19 0.75 -26.32
CA GLU A 56 -10.71 1.93 -25.61
C GLU A 56 -9.89 2.19 -24.34
N ILE A 57 -9.52 3.45 -24.11
CA ILE A 57 -8.78 3.88 -22.92
C ILE A 57 -9.62 4.85 -22.11
N ARG A 58 -9.73 4.61 -20.81
CA ARG A 58 -10.42 5.49 -19.85
C ARG A 58 -9.57 5.76 -18.64
N GLU A 59 -9.49 7.04 -18.26
CA GLU A 59 -8.81 7.47 -17.05
C GLU A 59 -9.80 7.83 -15.95
N VAL A 60 -9.45 7.43 -14.73
CA VAL A 60 -10.21 7.76 -13.52
C VAL A 60 -9.33 8.65 -12.66
N SER A 61 -9.72 9.92 -12.53
CA SER A 61 -9.01 10.88 -11.69
C SER A 61 -8.99 10.44 -10.22
N ASN A 62 -7.87 10.70 -9.53
CA ASN A 62 -7.81 10.52 -8.08
C ASN A 62 -8.49 11.71 -7.38
N PRO A 63 -9.61 11.52 -6.65
CA PRO A 63 -10.33 12.62 -6.01
C PRO A 63 -9.54 13.32 -4.90
N ARG A 64 -8.49 12.68 -4.37
CA ARG A 64 -7.59 13.25 -3.35
C ARG A 64 -8.33 13.80 -2.13
N HIS A 65 -9.37 13.09 -1.67
CA HIS A 65 -10.24 13.55 -0.58
C HIS A 65 -9.48 13.89 0.70
N LEU A 66 -8.41 13.14 1.03
CA LEU A 66 -7.56 13.47 2.17
C LEU A 66 -6.91 14.84 1.99
N ASN A 67 -6.34 15.13 0.81
CA ASN A 67 -5.63 16.39 0.55
C ASN A 67 -6.55 17.59 0.74
N ALA A 68 -7.79 17.52 0.22
CA ALA A 68 -8.79 18.57 0.40
C ALA A 68 -9.11 18.84 1.88
N ALA A 69 -9.14 17.78 2.70
CA ALA A 69 -9.46 17.86 4.12
C ALA A 69 -8.24 18.10 5.04
N LEU A 70 -7.01 18.16 4.52
CA LEU A 70 -5.79 18.26 5.35
C LEU A 70 -5.77 19.50 6.24
N LYS A 71 -6.24 20.65 5.75
CA LYS A 71 -6.28 21.90 6.53
C LYS A 71 -7.19 21.74 7.74
N GLU A 72 -8.42 21.29 7.53
CA GLU A 72 -9.41 21.04 8.58
C GLU A 72 -8.89 20.00 9.58
N LEU A 73 -8.35 18.88 9.08
CA LEU A 73 -7.84 17.80 9.92
C LEU A 73 -6.67 18.25 10.80
N ARG A 74 -5.76 19.10 10.28
CA ARG A 74 -4.65 19.67 11.06
C ARG A 74 -5.17 20.56 12.19
N LEU A 75 -6.15 21.43 11.92
CA LEU A 75 -6.75 22.30 12.94
C LEU A 75 -7.45 21.49 14.04
N ALA A 76 -8.25 20.50 13.65
CA ALA A 76 -8.91 19.60 14.60
C ALA A 76 -7.87 18.82 15.43
N SER A 77 -6.82 18.30 14.80
CA SER A 77 -5.76 17.54 15.49
C SER A 77 -4.96 18.40 16.47
N ARG A 78 -4.60 19.64 16.10
CA ARG A 78 -3.96 20.60 17.00
C ARG A 78 -4.85 20.92 18.20
N THR A 79 -6.14 21.11 17.97
CA THR A 79 -7.11 21.35 19.05
C THR A 79 -7.13 20.18 20.02
N VAL A 80 -7.23 18.94 19.53
CA VAL A 80 -7.19 17.72 20.36
C VAL A 80 -5.88 17.64 21.17
N SER A 81 -4.73 17.88 20.53
CA SER A 81 -3.42 17.77 21.17
C SER A 81 -3.21 18.74 22.34
N ARG A 82 -3.89 19.90 22.33
CA ARG A 82 -3.81 20.92 23.39
C ARG A 82 -4.75 20.65 24.57
N ARG A 83 -5.58 19.61 24.52
CA ARG A 83 -6.52 19.26 25.60
C ARG A 83 -6.01 18.06 26.39
N ARG A 84 -6.42 17.95 27.66
CA ARG A 84 -6.09 16.80 28.52
C ARG A 84 -6.77 15.54 27.98
N GLY A 85 -6.00 14.72 27.28
CA GLY A 85 -6.42 13.44 26.70
C GLY A 85 -6.17 12.25 27.63
N PRO A 86 -6.51 11.03 27.17
CA PRO A 86 -6.24 9.82 27.92
C PRO A 86 -4.73 9.52 27.90
N ASP A 87 -4.19 9.07 29.03
CA ASP A 87 -2.82 8.54 29.11
C ASP A 87 -2.85 7.17 29.80
N ARG A 88 -2.49 6.14 29.04
CA ARG A 88 -2.47 4.74 29.52
C ARG A 88 -1.41 4.49 30.58
N ARG A 89 -0.29 5.23 30.57
CA ARG A 89 0.82 5.02 31.52
C ARG A 89 0.47 5.55 32.91
N THR A 90 -0.26 6.64 32.98
CA THR A 90 -0.64 7.32 34.23
C THR A 90 -2.08 7.01 34.67
N GLY A 91 -2.85 6.31 33.84
CA GLY A 91 -4.29 6.07 34.08
C GLY A 91 -5.15 7.33 33.91
N GLN A 92 -4.60 8.41 33.35
CA GLN A 92 -5.29 9.68 33.20
C GLN A 92 -6.51 9.53 32.30
N GLN A 93 -7.66 9.97 32.80
CA GLN A 93 -8.90 10.03 32.05
C GLN A 93 -9.00 11.32 31.21
N PRO A 94 -9.59 11.24 30.00
CA PRO A 94 -9.77 12.41 29.15
C PRO A 94 -10.67 13.45 29.83
N SER A 95 -10.42 14.72 29.55
CA SER A 95 -11.36 15.79 29.92
C SER A 95 -12.55 15.85 28.95
N HIS A 96 -13.71 16.31 29.41
CA HIS A 96 -14.88 16.54 28.54
C HIS A 96 -14.56 17.44 27.33
N ARG A 97 -13.69 18.45 27.51
CA ARG A 97 -13.20 19.31 26.41
C ARG A 97 -12.38 18.52 25.38
N TRP A 98 -11.57 17.56 25.81
CA TRP A 98 -10.84 16.68 24.91
C TRP A 98 -11.78 15.76 24.14
N GLU A 99 -12.78 15.17 24.80
CA GLU A 99 -13.75 14.28 24.17
C GLU A 99 -14.53 14.99 23.06
N LYS A 100 -15.01 16.21 23.33
CA LYS A 100 -15.69 17.06 22.33
C LYS A 100 -14.78 17.34 21.13
N ALA A 101 -13.50 17.69 21.36
CA ALA A 101 -12.53 17.93 20.30
C ALA A 101 -12.20 16.66 19.50
N ASN A 102 -12.05 15.52 20.20
CA ASN A 102 -11.77 14.23 19.59
C ASN A 102 -12.95 13.78 18.71
N LYS A 103 -14.19 13.97 19.17
CA LYS A 103 -15.40 13.71 18.38
C LYS A 103 -15.44 14.55 17.10
N ALA A 104 -15.06 15.83 17.17
CA ALA A 104 -14.97 16.70 16.00
C ALA A 104 -13.91 16.19 15.00
N ARG A 105 -12.70 15.87 15.47
CA ARG A 105 -11.64 15.27 14.63
C ARG A 105 -12.10 13.96 13.98
N ASN A 106 -12.78 13.09 14.73
CA ASN A 106 -13.28 11.82 14.24
C ASN A 106 -14.36 11.99 13.16
N LYS A 107 -15.19 13.04 13.25
CA LYS A 107 -16.15 13.37 12.16
C LYS A 107 -15.44 13.69 10.85
N VAL A 108 -14.33 14.42 10.89
CA VAL A 108 -13.51 14.73 9.69
C VAL A 108 -12.94 13.44 9.11
N HIS A 109 -12.33 12.58 9.94
CA HIS A 109 -11.83 11.27 9.49
C HIS A 109 -12.93 10.41 8.87
N TYR A 110 -14.11 10.34 9.51
CA TYR A 110 -15.25 9.58 9.02
C TYR A 110 -15.76 10.09 7.67
N ARG A 111 -15.84 11.42 7.49
CA ARG A 111 -16.21 12.03 6.21
C ARG A 111 -15.23 11.67 5.10
N ILE A 112 -13.93 11.79 5.34
CA ILE A 112 -12.88 11.42 4.37
C ILE A 112 -13.01 9.94 4.00
N ALA A 113 -13.16 9.07 4.99
CA ALA A 113 -13.30 7.64 4.77
C ALA A 113 -14.53 7.28 3.93
N ASN A 114 -15.67 7.94 4.17
CA ASN A 114 -16.90 7.73 3.40
C ASN A 114 -16.80 8.23 1.97
N LEU A 115 -16.23 9.43 1.74
CA LEU A 115 -16.03 9.96 0.39
C LEU A 115 -15.12 9.04 -0.43
N ARG A 116 -14.01 8.60 0.17
CA ARG A 116 -13.12 7.62 -0.45
C ARG A 116 -13.86 6.32 -0.75
N LYS A 117 -14.59 5.77 0.22
CA LYS A 117 -15.36 4.53 0.03
C LYS A 117 -16.40 4.64 -1.09
N ASP A 118 -17.10 5.77 -1.18
CA ASP A 118 -18.07 6.06 -2.24
C ASP A 118 -17.40 6.08 -3.62
N ALA A 119 -16.30 6.83 -3.78
CA ALA A 119 -15.56 6.88 -5.04
C ALA A 119 -15.08 5.50 -5.49
N LEU A 120 -14.50 4.70 -4.58
CA LEU A 120 -14.07 3.35 -4.89
C LEU A 120 -15.24 2.43 -5.24
N HIS A 121 -16.36 2.54 -4.54
CA HIS A 121 -17.54 1.74 -4.85
C HIS A 121 -18.12 2.07 -6.22
N LYS A 122 -18.20 3.36 -6.59
CA LYS A 122 -18.66 3.79 -7.92
C LYS A 122 -17.76 3.22 -9.01
N LEU A 123 -16.44 3.40 -8.88
CA LEU A 123 -15.46 2.85 -9.81
C LEU A 123 -15.61 1.33 -9.98
N THR A 124 -15.53 0.59 -8.87
CA THR A 124 -15.52 -0.88 -8.94
C THR A 124 -16.88 -1.48 -9.30
N SER A 125 -17.99 -0.80 -9.01
CA SER A 125 -19.31 -1.20 -9.48
C SER A 125 -19.45 -1.01 -10.99
N ALA A 126 -18.99 0.13 -11.52
CA ALA A 126 -19.05 0.41 -12.95
C ALA A 126 -18.24 -0.64 -13.73
N VAL A 127 -16.99 -0.88 -13.31
CA VAL A 127 -16.13 -1.91 -13.92
C VAL A 127 -16.77 -3.30 -13.88
N ALA A 128 -17.26 -3.73 -12.71
CA ALA A 128 -17.83 -5.07 -12.56
C ALA A 128 -19.17 -5.25 -13.29
N ALA A 129 -19.90 -4.17 -13.58
CA ALA A 129 -21.15 -4.23 -14.35
C ALA A 129 -20.89 -4.22 -15.87
N GLU A 130 -19.73 -3.74 -16.30
CA GLU A 130 -19.44 -3.52 -17.70
C GLU A 130 -18.69 -4.69 -18.33
N TYR A 131 -17.59 -5.15 -17.72
CA TYR A 131 -16.66 -6.09 -18.36
C TYR A 131 -16.82 -7.53 -17.87
N GLY A 132 -16.69 -8.50 -18.78
CA GLY A 132 -16.71 -9.92 -18.42
C GLY A 132 -15.42 -10.41 -17.78
N THR A 133 -14.27 -9.81 -18.12
CA THR A 133 -12.99 -10.10 -17.47
C THR A 133 -12.28 -8.83 -17.04
N VAL A 134 -11.82 -8.79 -15.79
CA VAL A 134 -11.08 -7.67 -15.20
C VAL A 134 -9.68 -8.14 -14.81
N VAL A 135 -8.64 -7.48 -15.31
CA VAL A 135 -7.24 -7.74 -14.95
C VAL A 135 -6.69 -6.58 -14.13
N VAL A 136 -6.12 -6.88 -12.97
CA VAL A 136 -5.52 -5.91 -12.04
C VAL A 136 -4.15 -6.38 -11.57
N GLU A 137 -3.26 -5.47 -11.22
CA GLU A 137 -1.94 -5.82 -10.69
C GLU A 137 -1.97 -6.33 -9.23
N ASP A 138 -1.10 -7.30 -8.89
CA ASP A 138 -0.77 -7.63 -7.50
C ASP A 138 0.32 -6.69 -6.93
N LEU A 139 -0.10 -5.48 -6.54
CA LEU A 139 0.78 -4.52 -5.90
C LEU A 139 1.16 -4.94 -4.47
N ASN A 140 2.47 -4.86 -4.14
CA ASN A 140 2.94 -4.98 -2.75
C ASN A 140 2.63 -3.71 -1.95
N ILE A 141 1.35 -3.48 -1.64
CA ILE A 141 0.87 -2.26 -0.97
C ILE A 141 1.58 -2.08 0.39
N ALA A 142 1.77 -3.16 1.15
CA ALA A 142 2.46 -3.11 2.43
C ALA A 142 3.91 -2.62 2.28
N GLY A 143 4.62 -3.09 1.26
CA GLY A 143 5.95 -2.61 0.91
C GLY A 143 5.95 -1.15 0.47
N MET A 144 5.01 -0.74 -0.38
CA MET A 144 4.90 0.63 -0.89
C MET A 144 4.60 1.64 0.25
N LEU A 145 3.81 1.24 1.24
CA LEU A 145 3.50 2.05 2.43
C LEU A 145 4.72 2.32 3.33
N ARG A 146 5.82 1.58 3.19
CA ARG A 146 7.09 1.86 3.90
C ARG A 146 7.76 3.13 3.37
N ASN A 147 7.48 3.54 2.13
CA ASN A 147 8.00 4.78 1.57
C ASN A 147 7.27 5.99 2.18
N ARG A 148 7.91 6.67 3.13
CA ARG A 148 7.33 7.80 3.87
C ARG A 148 6.90 8.98 2.98
N ARG A 149 7.46 9.13 1.78
CA ARG A 149 7.08 10.19 0.83
C ARG A 149 5.77 9.87 0.10
N LEU A 150 5.51 8.59 -0.18
CA LEU A 150 4.34 8.14 -0.95
C LEU A 150 3.22 7.56 -0.09
N ALA A 151 3.53 7.12 1.14
CA ALA A 151 2.62 6.39 2.02
C ALA A 151 1.27 7.09 2.19
N ARG A 152 1.27 8.43 2.35
CA ARG A 152 0.02 9.21 2.50
C ARG A 152 -0.85 9.11 1.26
N HIS A 153 -0.25 9.29 0.09
CA HIS A 153 -0.98 9.27 -1.17
C HIS A 153 -1.49 7.87 -1.52
N LEU A 154 -0.69 6.84 -1.23
CA LEU A 154 -1.10 5.44 -1.37
C LEU A 154 -2.24 5.06 -0.43
N ALA A 155 -2.18 5.52 0.82
CA ALA A 155 -3.27 5.30 1.77
C ALA A 155 -4.56 6.00 1.34
N ASP A 156 -4.48 7.16 0.69
CA ASP A 156 -5.64 7.86 0.14
C ASP A 156 -6.22 7.15 -1.09
N ALA A 157 -5.36 6.63 -1.98
CA ALA A 157 -5.78 5.90 -3.17
C ALA A 157 -6.36 4.50 -2.87
N ALA A 158 -5.97 3.90 -1.73
CA ALA A 158 -6.58 2.68 -1.17
C ALA A 158 -6.66 1.51 -2.17
N PHE A 159 -5.58 1.23 -2.89
CA PHE A 159 -5.48 0.16 -3.90
C PHE A 159 -5.92 -1.22 -3.41
N GLY A 160 -5.61 -1.55 -2.16
CA GLY A 160 -6.02 -2.84 -1.57
C GLY A 160 -7.54 -2.96 -1.46
N GLU A 161 -8.22 -1.85 -1.18
CA GLU A 161 -9.67 -1.79 -1.14
C GLU A 161 -10.27 -1.88 -2.55
N ILE A 162 -9.65 -1.27 -3.56
CA ILE A 162 -10.06 -1.44 -4.97
C ILE A 162 -10.02 -2.92 -5.35
N ARG A 163 -8.88 -3.60 -5.12
CA ARG A 163 -8.75 -5.03 -5.41
C ARG A 163 -9.81 -5.85 -4.69
N ARG A 164 -9.94 -5.66 -3.37
CA ARG A 164 -10.94 -6.36 -2.55
C ARG A 164 -12.36 -6.16 -3.09
N GLN A 165 -12.70 -4.93 -3.47
CA GLN A 165 -14.02 -4.61 -4.01
C GLN A 165 -14.26 -5.23 -5.39
N LEU A 166 -13.28 -5.16 -6.29
CA LEU A 166 -13.36 -5.82 -7.59
C LEU A 166 -13.54 -7.32 -7.40
N THR A 167 -12.73 -7.98 -6.55
CA THR A 167 -12.82 -9.43 -6.30
C THR A 167 -14.22 -9.90 -5.91
N TYR A 168 -14.89 -9.23 -4.97
CA TYR A 168 -16.24 -9.68 -4.59
C TYR A 168 -17.31 -9.27 -5.59
N LYS A 169 -17.17 -8.11 -6.26
CA LYS A 169 -18.17 -7.62 -7.23
C LYS A 169 -18.13 -8.38 -8.54
N THR A 170 -16.94 -8.71 -9.04
CA THR A 170 -16.80 -9.55 -10.25
C THR A 170 -17.39 -10.93 -10.01
N ARG A 171 -17.06 -11.57 -8.87
CA ARG A 171 -17.68 -12.85 -8.47
C ARG A 171 -19.21 -12.76 -8.38
N ARG A 172 -19.73 -11.68 -7.78
CA ARG A 172 -21.18 -11.45 -7.69
C ARG A 172 -21.84 -11.33 -9.06
N ASN A 173 -21.14 -10.77 -10.06
CA ASN A 173 -21.67 -10.54 -11.39
C ASN A 173 -21.31 -11.67 -12.38
N GLY A 174 -20.68 -12.76 -11.92
CA GLY A 174 -20.22 -13.84 -12.80
C GLY A 174 -19.03 -13.47 -13.69
N CYS A 175 -18.34 -12.37 -13.40
CA CYS A 175 -17.16 -11.93 -14.15
C CYS A 175 -15.90 -12.64 -13.65
N ARG A 176 -14.94 -12.83 -14.56
CA ARG A 176 -13.60 -13.30 -14.22
C ARG A 176 -12.76 -12.14 -13.69
N ILE A 177 -11.98 -12.39 -12.64
CA ILE A 177 -10.92 -11.49 -12.19
C ILE A 177 -9.57 -12.18 -12.27
N VAL A 178 -8.59 -11.51 -12.86
CA VAL A 178 -7.21 -11.97 -12.99
C VAL A 178 -6.31 -11.00 -12.24
N ALA A 179 -5.52 -11.53 -11.31
CA ALA A 179 -4.45 -10.76 -10.69
C ALA A 179 -3.17 -11.01 -11.49
N ALA A 180 -2.62 -9.97 -12.10
CA ALA A 180 -1.32 -10.06 -12.75
C ALA A 180 -0.23 -10.26 -11.70
N ASP A 181 0.71 -11.15 -11.99
CA ASP A 181 1.85 -11.39 -11.11
C ASP A 181 2.62 -10.09 -10.85
N ARG A 182 3.13 -9.95 -9.63
CA ARG A 182 3.84 -8.74 -9.19
C ARG A 182 5.07 -8.41 -10.04
N TRP A 183 5.70 -9.42 -10.63
CA TRP A 183 6.90 -9.28 -11.46
C TRP A 183 6.57 -9.14 -12.94
N PHE A 184 5.28 -9.16 -13.31
CA PHE A 184 4.86 -8.91 -14.68
C PHE A 184 5.28 -7.50 -15.11
N PRO A 185 6.11 -7.33 -16.16
CA PRO A 185 6.65 -6.05 -16.56
C PRO A 185 5.65 -5.23 -17.40
N SER A 186 4.41 -5.05 -16.92
CA SER A 186 3.31 -4.37 -17.62
C SER A 186 3.72 -3.03 -18.22
N SER A 187 4.33 -2.14 -17.42
CA SER A 187 4.72 -0.80 -17.89
C SER A 187 5.98 -0.78 -18.79
N LYS A 188 6.77 -1.87 -18.83
CA LYS A 188 8.01 -1.96 -19.63
C LYS A 188 7.85 -2.76 -20.92
N THR A 189 6.79 -3.55 -21.03
CA THR A 189 6.47 -4.35 -22.20
C THR A 189 5.79 -3.46 -23.23
N CYS A 190 6.14 -3.56 -24.51
CA CYS A 190 5.41 -2.85 -25.55
C CYS A 190 4.09 -3.56 -25.82
N SER A 191 2.95 -2.86 -25.69
CA SER A 191 1.65 -3.46 -26.01
C SER A 191 1.46 -3.79 -27.50
N GLY A 192 2.24 -3.17 -28.39
CA GLY A 192 2.15 -3.40 -29.84
C GLY A 192 2.98 -4.58 -30.36
N CYS A 193 4.14 -4.87 -29.77
CA CYS A 193 5.06 -5.92 -30.26
C CYS A 193 5.65 -6.84 -29.19
N GLY A 194 5.32 -6.63 -27.91
CA GLY A 194 5.75 -7.50 -26.81
C GLY A 194 7.21 -7.31 -26.35
N VAL A 195 8.02 -6.47 -27.01
CA VAL A 195 9.41 -6.23 -26.57
C VAL A 195 9.44 -5.61 -25.17
N VAL A 196 10.31 -6.10 -24.29
CA VAL A 196 10.44 -5.62 -22.92
C VAL A 196 11.66 -4.71 -22.79
N LYS A 197 11.45 -3.45 -22.38
CA LYS A 197 12.56 -2.54 -22.07
C LYS A 197 13.32 -2.98 -20.82
N ALA A 198 14.64 -2.96 -20.87
CA ALA A 198 15.48 -3.21 -19.70
C ALA A 198 15.28 -2.14 -18.60
N LYS A 199 15.25 -0.86 -19.01
CA LYS A 199 15.10 0.29 -18.11
C LYS A 199 13.98 1.20 -18.59
N LEU A 200 13.10 1.60 -17.67
CA LEU A 200 12.08 2.62 -17.86
C LEU A 200 11.91 3.41 -16.56
N PRO A 201 12.52 4.60 -16.44
CA PRO A 201 12.39 5.44 -15.25
C PRO A 201 10.95 5.88 -15.00
N LEU A 202 10.54 6.00 -13.72
CA LEU A 202 9.18 6.41 -13.34
C LEU A 202 8.78 7.83 -13.80
N HIS A 203 9.75 8.70 -14.10
CA HIS A 203 9.48 10.05 -14.59
C HIS A 203 9.10 10.08 -16.08
N ASN A 204 9.40 9.01 -16.84
CA ASN A 204 8.96 8.88 -18.22
C ASN A 204 7.48 8.55 -18.24
N ARG A 205 6.67 9.52 -18.67
CA ARG A 205 5.20 9.36 -18.78
C ARG A 205 4.76 8.92 -20.16
N THR A 206 5.57 9.15 -21.18
CA THR A 206 5.35 8.61 -22.51
C THR A 206 6.19 7.34 -22.68
N TYR A 207 5.54 6.27 -23.14
CA TYR A 207 6.18 5.05 -23.60
C TYR A 207 6.50 5.18 -25.09
N HIS A 208 7.76 4.99 -25.46
CA HIS A 208 8.22 4.95 -26.84
C HIS A 208 8.84 3.59 -27.12
N CYS A 209 8.32 2.82 -28.08
CA CYS A 209 8.89 1.54 -28.46
C CYS A 209 9.95 1.71 -29.56
N ASP A 210 11.18 1.29 -29.30
CA ASP A 210 12.28 1.39 -30.26
C ASP A 210 12.21 0.31 -31.35
N ALA A 211 11.42 -0.77 -31.12
CA ALA A 211 11.30 -1.89 -32.06
C ALA A 211 10.16 -1.71 -33.08
N CYS A 212 9.04 -1.11 -32.68
CA CYS A 212 7.84 -0.99 -33.54
C CYS A 212 7.31 0.45 -33.67
N GLY A 213 7.99 1.44 -33.07
CA GLY A 213 7.61 2.85 -33.16
C GLY A 213 6.37 3.27 -32.35
N LEU A 214 5.76 2.38 -31.57
CA LEU A 214 4.59 2.71 -30.75
C LEU A 214 4.90 3.87 -29.78
N VAL A 215 4.04 4.88 -29.76
CA VAL A 215 4.08 6.00 -28.81
C VAL A 215 2.73 6.14 -28.12
N LEU A 216 2.72 6.05 -26.79
CA LEU A 216 1.50 6.08 -25.97
C LEU A 216 1.83 6.51 -24.53
N ASP A 217 0.85 6.96 -23.74
CA ASP A 217 1.02 7.12 -22.30
C ASP A 217 1.47 5.81 -21.62
N ARG A 218 2.38 5.90 -20.66
CA ARG A 218 3.00 4.74 -20.01
C ARG A 218 1.99 3.91 -19.21
N ASP A 219 1.06 4.56 -18.52
CA ASP A 219 0.07 3.91 -17.68
C ASP A 219 -1.01 3.27 -18.59
N ALA A 220 -1.32 3.87 -19.73
CA ALA A 220 -2.14 3.24 -20.78
C ALA A 220 -1.46 2.00 -21.41
N ASN A 221 -0.14 2.04 -21.65
CA ASN A 221 0.60 0.89 -22.19
C ASN A 221 0.57 -0.27 -21.18
N ALA A 222 0.74 0.05 -19.89
CA ALA A 222 0.60 -0.93 -18.83
C ALA A 222 -0.81 -1.55 -18.82
N ALA A 223 -1.86 -0.73 -18.91
CA ALA A 223 -3.24 -1.20 -18.94
C ALA A 223 -3.53 -2.14 -20.13
N HIS A 224 -3.03 -1.85 -21.34
CA HIS A 224 -3.15 -2.76 -22.48
C HIS A 224 -2.45 -4.10 -22.24
N ASN A 225 -1.23 -4.08 -21.70
CA ASN A 225 -0.51 -5.31 -21.37
C ASN A 225 -1.22 -6.14 -20.29
N LEU A 226 -1.88 -5.49 -19.33
CA LEU A 226 -2.72 -6.17 -18.35
C LEU A 226 -3.94 -6.83 -19.02
N ALA A 227 -4.63 -6.13 -19.92
CA ALA A 227 -5.74 -6.72 -20.66
C ALA A 227 -5.31 -7.96 -21.47
N ALA A 228 -4.14 -7.88 -22.14
CA ALA A 228 -3.59 -8.99 -22.91
C ALA A 228 -3.25 -10.24 -22.07
N LEU A 229 -2.99 -10.09 -20.76
CA LEU A 229 -2.67 -11.21 -19.87
C LEU A 229 -3.84 -12.20 -19.72
N ALA A 230 -5.08 -11.73 -19.85
CA ALA A 230 -6.25 -12.61 -19.76
C ALA A 230 -6.29 -13.64 -20.89
N ALA A 231 -5.84 -13.28 -22.10
CA ALA A 231 -5.77 -14.19 -23.23
C ALA A 231 -4.74 -15.31 -22.96
N ALA A 232 -3.56 -14.96 -22.42
CA ALA A 232 -2.52 -15.92 -22.04
C ALA A 232 -2.98 -16.86 -20.89
N ALA A 233 -3.74 -16.34 -19.93
CA ALA A 233 -4.25 -17.12 -18.79
C ALA A 233 -5.40 -18.07 -19.15
N THR A 234 -5.88 -18.10 -20.39
CA THR A 234 -6.96 -18.99 -20.85
C THR A 234 -6.42 -20.30 -21.43
N GLY A 235 -5.11 -20.38 -21.71
CA GLY A 235 -4.42 -21.61 -22.12
C GLY A 235 -3.97 -22.54 -20.97
N SER A 236 -4.30 -22.21 -19.72
CA SER A 236 -3.98 -23.04 -18.56
C SER A 236 -5.17 -23.01 -17.62
N GLY A 237 -6.02 -24.03 -17.71
CA GLY A 237 -7.19 -24.19 -16.85
C GLY A 237 -6.78 -24.32 -15.38
N VAL A 238 -6.72 -23.20 -14.68
CA VAL A 238 -6.74 -23.13 -13.23
C VAL A 238 -7.48 -21.84 -12.85
N ALA A 239 -8.72 -22.01 -12.41
CA ALA A 239 -9.40 -20.98 -11.64
C ALA A 239 -8.54 -20.73 -10.39
N ALA A 240 -7.93 -19.56 -10.29
CA ALA A 240 -7.14 -19.20 -9.13
C ALA A 240 -8.05 -19.09 -7.91
N ASP A 241 -7.96 -20.08 -7.04
CA ASP A 241 -8.53 -20.05 -5.69
C ASP A 241 -7.74 -19.01 -4.86
N PRO A 242 -8.37 -17.95 -4.32
CA PRO A 242 -7.69 -16.86 -3.62
C PRO A 242 -6.90 -17.27 -2.36
N ASP A 243 -7.06 -18.50 -1.87
CA ASP A 243 -6.49 -18.97 -0.59
C ASP A 243 -5.34 -19.98 -0.75
N THR A 244 -4.75 -20.14 -1.95
CA THR A 244 -3.60 -21.05 -2.11
C THR A 244 -2.28 -20.36 -1.68
N PRO A 245 -1.55 -20.85 -0.67
CA PRO A 245 -0.24 -20.31 -0.32
C PRO A 245 0.76 -20.58 -1.46
N ALA A 246 1.55 -19.55 -1.78
CA ALA A 246 2.53 -19.58 -2.86
C ALA A 246 3.54 -20.72 -2.67
N VAL A 247 3.49 -21.72 -3.57
CA VAL A 247 4.54 -22.72 -3.69
C VAL A 247 5.75 -22.05 -4.33
N SER A 248 6.82 -21.86 -3.55
CA SER A 248 8.09 -21.35 -4.05
C SER A 248 8.77 -22.41 -4.93
N LYS A 249 8.92 -22.13 -6.23
CA LYS A 249 9.90 -22.79 -7.10
C LYS A 249 11.23 -22.00 -7.09
N PRO A 250 12.37 -22.65 -7.38
CA PRO A 250 13.62 -22.42 -6.66
C PRO A 250 14.30 -21.10 -7.04
N ARG A 251 14.86 -20.43 -6.03
CA ARG A 251 15.66 -19.22 -6.16
C ARG A 251 16.98 -19.56 -6.86
N GLY A 252 17.28 -18.84 -7.95
CA GLY A 252 18.64 -18.75 -8.48
C GLY A 252 19.58 -18.21 -7.39
N ALA A 253 20.67 -18.91 -7.17
CA ALA A 253 21.61 -18.67 -6.08
C ALA A 253 22.57 -17.52 -6.42
N ASP A 254 22.38 -16.36 -5.79
CA ASP A 254 23.41 -15.33 -5.66
C ASP A 254 23.96 -15.37 -4.23
N HIS A 255 24.82 -16.35 -3.94
CA HIS A 255 25.63 -16.33 -2.72
C HIS A 255 26.95 -15.59 -3.01
N LYS A 256 27.08 -14.35 -2.50
CA LYS A 256 28.41 -13.78 -2.23
C LYS A 256 28.98 -14.49 -0.99
N THR A 257 29.82 -15.49 -1.22
CA THR A 257 30.60 -16.17 -0.18
C THR A 257 31.59 -15.17 0.43
N ARG A 258 31.44 -14.87 1.72
CA ARG A 258 32.45 -14.15 2.50
C ARG A 258 33.47 -15.17 3.00
N THR A 259 34.65 -15.21 2.40
CA THR A 259 35.75 -16.06 2.85
C THR A 259 36.34 -15.50 4.15
N ASN A 260 36.05 -16.16 5.27
CA ASN A 260 36.84 -16.02 6.50
C ASN A 260 38.06 -16.94 6.36
N LEU A 261 39.26 -16.37 6.23
CA LEU A 261 40.51 -17.12 6.35
C LEU A 261 40.94 -17.18 7.82
N PRO A 262 41.32 -18.35 8.36
CA PRO A 262 41.82 -18.49 9.72
C PRO A 262 43.27 -17.95 9.84
N GLY A 263 43.54 -17.28 10.96
CA GLY A 263 44.81 -16.63 11.24
C GLY A 263 45.99 -17.61 11.32
N ARG A 264 47.10 -17.24 10.68
CA ARG A 264 48.39 -17.93 10.79
C ARG A 264 49.31 -17.12 11.70
N LYS A 265 49.73 -17.73 12.81
CA LYS A 265 50.79 -17.22 13.69
C LYS A 265 52.14 -17.28 12.95
N VAL A 266 52.91 -16.20 12.97
CA VAL A 266 54.35 -16.20 12.68
C VAL A 266 55.05 -15.46 13.81
N GLY A 267 56.11 -16.08 14.36
CA GLY A 267 56.83 -15.62 15.54
C GLY A 267 58.06 -14.75 15.24
N ARG A 268 58.36 -13.91 16.24
CA ARG A 268 59.60 -13.26 16.71
C ARG A 268 60.79 -12.97 15.75
N GLY A 269 61.22 -11.70 15.76
CA GLY A 269 62.60 -11.22 15.48
C GLY A 269 62.77 -9.72 15.78
N ARG A 270 63.79 -9.35 16.59
CA ARG A 270 64.25 -8.03 17.10
C ARG A 270 64.79 -7.09 15.97
N ALA A 271 65.04 -5.77 16.08
CA ALA A 271 65.66 -4.95 17.15
C ALA A 271 65.51 -3.41 16.93
N GLY A 272 65.67 -2.64 18.03
CA GLY A 272 66.16 -1.23 18.10
C GLY A 272 65.08 -0.13 18.01
N GLY A 273 64.88 0.82 18.94
CA GLY A 273 65.63 1.28 20.11
C GLY A 273 65.86 2.80 20.02
N ALA A 274 65.12 3.61 20.80
CA ALA A 274 65.49 4.93 21.34
C ALA A 274 64.37 5.49 22.24
N THR A 275 64.73 6.35 23.19
CA THR A 275 64.22 6.38 24.57
C THR A 275 63.80 7.81 24.98
N LEU A 276 62.60 7.98 25.58
CA LEU A 276 62.12 8.89 26.66
C LEU A 276 62.34 10.44 26.59
N PRO A 277 61.78 11.28 27.51
CA PRO A 277 60.83 11.07 28.65
C PRO A 277 59.59 12.02 28.66
N HIS A 278 58.42 11.65 29.20
CA HIS A 278 57.91 11.75 30.58
C HIS A 278 57.79 13.16 31.20
N GLN A 279 56.56 13.58 31.54
CA GLN A 279 56.25 14.22 32.84
C GLN A 279 54.75 14.11 33.16
N GLN A 280 54.46 13.45 34.29
CA GLN A 280 53.23 13.58 35.06
C GLN A 280 53.48 14.61 36.15
N GLN A 281 52.46 15.38 36.52
CA GLN A 281 52.32 15.84 37.89
C GLN A 281 50.91 15.52 38.38
N ALA A 282 50.88 15.04 39.62
CA ALA A 282 49.72 14.72 40.43
C ALA A 282 49.69 15.68 41.61
N GLU A 283 48.50 16.04 42.09
CA GLU A 283 48.22 16.51 43.46
C GLU A 283 46.72 16.21 43.71
N THR A 284 46.33 15.20 44.50
CA THR A 284 46.16 15.16 45.97
C THR A 284 45.32 16.32 46.52
N ARG A 285 44.09 16.08 47.00
CA ARG A 285 43.61 15.99 48.41
C ARG A 285 42.28 16.78 48.44
N ASP A 286 41.28 16.63 49.29
CA ASP A 286 40.95 15.79 50.45
C ASP A 286 39.41 15.93 50.65
N ARG A 287 38.84 15.06 51.49
CA ARG A 287 37.45 14.92 51.90
C ARG A 287 36.90 16.14 52.66
N THR A 288 35.59 16.36 52.58
CA THR A 288 34.70 16.41 53.76
C THR A 288 33.23 16.25 53.36
N GLN A 289 32.46 15.84 54.36
CA GLN A 289 31.15 15.20 54.34
C GLN A 289 29.98 16.20 54.55
N THR A 290 28.79 15.78 54.11
CA THR A 290 27.45 15.93 54.73
C THR A 290 26.97 17.32 55.17
N GLU A 291 25.85 17.81 54.59
CA GLU A 291 24.58 17.99 55.31
C GLU A 291 23.44 18.46 54.38
N ALA A 292 22.24 18.00 54.73
CA ALA A 292 20.97 18.36 54.13
C ALA A 292 20.42 19.64 54.77
N LEU A 293 19.78 20.52 54.00
CA LEU A 293 18.78 21.47 54.51
C LEU A 293 17.75 21.84 53.43
N THR A 294 16.55 22.07 53.94
CA THR A 294 15.21 22.14 53.32
C THR A 294 14.86 23.57 52.84
N LEU A 295 13.77 23.68 52.04
CA LEU A 295 12.99 24.89 51.68
C LEU A 295 13.65 25.75 50.57
N TRP A 296 13.04 26.06 49.42
CA TRP A 296 11.65 26.38 49.05
C TRP A 296 11.26 25.79 47.69
#